data_AF-A0A1H5AFT5-F1
#
_entry.id   AF-A0A1H5AFT5-F1
#
_cell.length_a   1.000
_cell.length_b   1.000
_cell.length_c   1.000
_cell.angle_alpha   90.00
_cell.angle_beta   90.00
_cell.angle_gamma   90.00
#
_symmetry.space_group_name_H-M   'P 1'
#
loop_
_entity.id
_entity.type
_entity.pdbx_description
1 polymer ?
#
loop_
_entity_poly.entity_id
_entity_poly.type
_entity_poly.pdbx_seq_one_letter_code
_entity_poly.pdbx_strand_id
1 'polypeptide(L)' 'MAAEEMLKVIMSWASENSHRGRLVRAFQSDMGSDPVLQAKRLAMLGLHAERQAKRKAGLVPA' A
#
# COMPACT_ATOMS: atom_id res chain seq x y z
N MET A 1 -7.11 7.57 -13.20
CA MET A 1 -5.66 7.54 -13.47
C MET A 1 -4.80 7.48 -12.19
N ALA A 2 -5.10 8.22 -11.11
CA ALA A 2 -4.26 8.21 -9.89
C ALA A 2 -4.21 6.86 -9.13
N ALA A 3 -5.31 6.10 -9.11
CA ALA A 3 -5.41 4.88 -8.31
C ALA A 3 -4.60 3.69 -8.84
N GLU A 4 -4.55 3.51 -10.18
CA GLU A 4 -3.77 2.42 -10.80
C GLU A 4 -2.26 2.64 -10.63
N GLU A 5 -1.79 3.87 -10.80
CA GLU A 5 -0.37 4.21 -10.57
C GLU A 5 0.03 4.00 -9.11
N MET A 6 -0.86 4.36 -8.19
CA MET A 6 -0.66 4.13 -6.75
C MET A 6 -0.62 2.64 -6.41
N LEU A 7 -1.46 1.83 -7.05
CA LEU A 7 -1.45 0.38 -6.90
C LEU A 7 -0.12 -0.22 -7.39
N LYS A 8 0.40 0.21 -8.55
CA LYS A 8 1.71 -0.23 -9.06
C LYS A 8 2.84 0.06 -8.08
N VAL A 9 2.86 1.25 -7.48
CA VAL A 9 3.85 1.63 -6.46
C VAL A 9 3.74 0.73 -5.24
N ILE A 10 2.54 0.52 -4.71
CA ILE A 10 2.32 -0.38 -3.56
C ILE A 10 2.79 -1.81 -3.88
N MET A 11 2.45 -2.32 -5.07
CA MET A 11 2.83 -3.69 -5.47
C MET A 11 4.35 -3.85 -5.66
N SER A 12 5.06 -2.78 -6.03
CA SER A 12 6.54 -2.83 -6.15
C SER A 12 7.25 -3.13 -4.82
N TRP A 13 6.61 -2.89 -3.67
CA TRP A 13 7.20 -3.17 -2.36
C TRP A 13 7.29 -4.67 -2.04
N ALA A 14 6.66 -5.54 -2.83
CA ALA A 14 6.68 -6.98 -2.63
C ALA A 14 8.11 -7.57 -2.59
N SER A 15 9.07 -6.94 -3.27
CA SER A 15 10.49 -7.35 -3.29
C SER A 15 11.30 -6.88 -2.07
N GLU A 16 10.76 -5.96 -1.27
CA GLU A 16 11.49 -5.40 -0.14
C GLU A 16 11.49 -6.31 1.09
N ASN A 17 12.64 -6.36 1.79
CA ASN A 17 12.73 -6.95 3.12
C ASN A 17 12.34 -5.96 4.23
N SER A 18 11.14 -5.40 4.12
CA SER A 18 10.60 -4.38 5.02
C SER A 18 9.21 -4.77 5.53
N HIS A 19 8.70 -4.05 6.55
CA HIS A 19 7.36 -4.29 7.09
C HIS A 19 6.27 -4.10 6.01
N ARG A 20 6.38 -3.08 5.15
CA ARG A 20 5.47 -2.87 4.02
C ARG A 20 5.56 -3.98 2.97
N GLY A 21 6.76 -4.51 2.70
CA GLY A 21 6.92 -5.66 1.80
C GLY A 21 6.22 -6.92 2.34
N ARG A 22 6.26 -7.16 3.66
CA ARG A 22 5.48 -8.24 4.29
C ARG A 22 3.98 -8.07 4.10
N LEU A 23 3.46 -6.84 4.23
CA LEU A 23 2.03 -6.55 4.05
C LEU A 23 1.57 -6.79 2.61
N VAL A 24 2.38 -6.40 1.62
CA VAL A 24 2.05 -6.60 0.20
C VAL A 24 2.08 -8.08 -0.19
N ARG A 25 3.07 -8.85 0.31
CA ARG A 25 3.10 -10.30 0.09
C ARG A 25 1.90 -11.00 0.74
N ALA A 26 1.52 -10.61 1.95
CA ALA A 26 0.32 -11.11 2.62
C ALA A 26 -0.96 -10.75 1.85
N PHE A 27 -1.03 -9.55 1.28
CA PHE A 27 -2.13 -9.13 0.42
C PHE A 27 -2.21 -10.00 -0.85
N GLN A 28 -1.08 -10.25 -1.52
CA GLN A 28 -1.00 -11.09 -2.73
C GLN A 28 -1.38 -12.55 -2.44
N SER A 29 -0.90 -13.13 -1.34
CA SER A 29 -1.21 -14.51 -0.95
C SER A 29 -2.68 -14.72 -0.59
N ASP A 30 -3.39 -13.65 -0.22
CA ASP A 30 -4.79 -13.67 0.22
C ASP A 30 -5.75 -13.14 -0.87
N MET A 31 -5.28 -13.03 -2.12
CA MET A 31 -6.06 -12.50 -3.25
C MET A 31 -7.29 -13.35 -3.63
N GLY A 32 -7.53 -14.49 -2.97
CA GLY A 32 -8.66 -15.39 -3.24
C GLY A 32 -9.78 -15.42 -2.19
N SER A 33 -9.61 -14.81 -1.01
CA SER A 33 -10.41 -15.22 0.16
C SER A 33 -11.62 -14.32 0.47
N ASP A 34 -11.49 -13.00 0.33
CA ASP A 34 -12.57 -12.05 0.63
C ASP A 34 -12.34 -10.67 -0.05
N PRO A 35 -13.23 -10.23 -0.97
CA PRO A 35 -13.10 -8.95 -1.68
C PRO A 35 -13.28 -7.72 -0.76
N VAL A 36 -14.06 -7.82 0.32
CA VAL A 36 -14.24 -6.73 1.29
C VAL A 36 -12.98 -6.55 2.13
N LEU A 37 -12.34 -7.66 2.51
CA LEU A 37 -11.07 -7.62 3.23
C LEU A 37 -9.95 -7.05 2.35
N GLN A 38 -9.92 -7.39 1.07
CA GLN A 38 -8.99 -6.78 0.11
C GLN A 38 -9.19 -5.27 -0.02
N ALA A 39 -10.43 -4.81 -0.19
CA ALA A 39 -10.73 -3.38 -0.30
C ALA A 39 -10.25 -2.60 0.94
N LYS A 40 -10.46 -3.15 2.15
CA LYS A 40 -9.98 -2.55 3.41
C LYS A 40 -8.45 -2.48 3.47
N ARG A 41 -7.75 -3.55 3.06
CA ARG A 41 -6.28 -3.56 3.02
C ARG A 41 -5.73 -2.58 2.01
N LEU A 42 -6.36 -2.50 0.83
CA LEU A 42 -5.98 -1.54 -0.20
C LEU A 42 -6.15 -0.10 0.29
N ALA A 43 -7.27 0.21 0.95
CA ALA A 43 -7.53 1.53 1.53
C ALA A 43 -6.48 1.92 2.58
N MET A 44 -6.08 0.98 3.44
CA MET A 44 -5.04 1.21 4.45
C MET A 44 -3.66 1.47 3.82
N LEU A 45 -3.30 0.71 2.78
CA LEU A 45 -2.06 0.93 2.03
C LEU A 45 -2.09 2.29 1.30
N GLY A 46 -3.25 2.67 0.78
CA GLY A 46 -3.50 3.99 0.18
C GLY A 46 -3.23 5.14 1.15
N LEU A 47 -3.87 5.12 2.32
CA LEU A 47 -3.67 6.13 3.36
C LEU A 47 -2.21 6.23 3.81
N HIS A 48 -1.51 5.10 3.91
CA HIS A 48 -0.11 5.08 4.30
C HIS A 48 0.80 5.70 3.23
N ALA A 49 0.54 5.41 1.95
CA ALA A 49 1.26 6.01 0.84
C ALA A 49 1.02 7.52 0.75
N GLU A 50 -0.21 7.99 0.96
CA GLU A 50 -0.51 9.43 1.02
C GLU A 50 0.23 10.13 2.15
N ARG A 51 0.27 9.54 3.35
CA ARG A 51 1.04 10.10 4.48
C ARG A 51 2.52 10.16 4.18
N GLN A 52 3.08 9.15 3.52
CA GLN A 52 4.49 9.16 3.09
C GLN A 52 4.76 10.22 2.03
N ALA A 53 3.86 10.38 1.05
CA ALA A 53 3.98 11.43 0.03
C ALA A 53 3.91 12.83 0.68
N LYS A 54 2.97 13.04 1.61
CA LYS A 54 2.86 14.30 2.37
C LYS A 54 4.09 14.57 3.25
N ARG A 55 4.65 13.54 3.90
CA ARG A 55 5.92 13.65 4.65
C ARG A 55 7.10 14.00 3.74
N LYS A 56 7.23 13.36 2.57
CA LYS A 56 8.26 13.69 1.58
C LYS A 56 8.12 15.11 1.03
N ALA A 57 6.89 15.60 0.90
CA ALA A 57 6.60 16.97 0.49
C ALA A 57 6.74 18.00 1.63
N GLY A 58 7.13 17.59 2.84
CA GLY A 58 7.28 18.48 4.00
C GLY A 58 5.96 18.99 4.61
N LEU A 59 4.82 18.40 4.24
CA LEU A 59 3.48 18.87 4.60
C LEU A 59 2.95 18.26 5.91
N VAL A 60 3.69 17.35 6.55
CA VAL A 60 3.32 16.71 7.82
C VAL A 60 4.57 16.54 8.68
N PRO A 61 4.58 17.01 9.95
CA PRO A 61 5.74 16.85 10.84
C PRO A 61 6.00 15.37 11.19
N ALA A 62 7.27 15.08 11.48
CA ALA A 62 7.82 13.74 11.70
C ALA A 62 7.13 12.99 12.85
#